data_AF-A0A496LV41-F1
#
_entry.id   AF-A0A496LV41-F1
#
_cell.length_a   1.000
_cell.length_b   1.000
_cell.length_c   1.000
_cell.angle_alpha   90.00
_cell.angle_beta   90.00
_cell.angle_gamma   90.00
#
_symmetry.space_group_name_H-M   'P 1'
#
loop_
_entity.id
_entity.type
_entity.pdbx_description
1 polymer ?
#
loop_
_entity_poly.entity_id
_entity_poly.type
_entity_poly.pdbx_seq_one_letter_code
_entity_poly.pdbx_strand_id
1 'polypeptide(L)'
;MSNEQKKPKTIGDVVVNKVLGVNAKVETTKALECGAVLFSINGGESFAAVTSDNQTTTIANAQAVFGVLCDNVEATKEADVLVLGEVMLEGAAAELKTALFKQKIIVR
;
A
#
# COMPACT_ATOMS: atom_id res chain seq x y z
N MET A 1 9.57 12.81 -28.09
CA MET A 1 9.57 11.96 -26.89
C MET A 1 8.22 11.26 -26.87
N SER A 2 8.16 9.93 -26.81
CA SER A 2 6.86 9.26 -26.78
C SER A 2 6.12 9.73 -25.53
N ASN A 3 4.94 10.31 -25.70
CA ASN A 3 3.98 10.49 -24.61
C ASN A 3 3.37 9.13 -24.30
N GLU A 4 4.20 8.15 -23.91
CA GLU A 4 3.69 6.93 -23.30
C GLU A 4 3.17 7.31 -21.93
N GLN A 5 1.88 7.69 -21.88
CA GLN A 5 1.12 7.69 -20.64
C GLN A 5 1.15 6.26 -20.13
N LYS A 6 1.97 6.02 -19.10
CA LYS A 6 2.00 4.75 -18.38
C LYS A 6 0.58 4.51 -17.89
N LYS A 7 -0.05 3.43 -18.38
CA LYS A 7 -1.41 3.07 -17.98
C LYS A 7 -1.44 2.89 -16.46
N PRO A 8 -2.48 3.38 -15.75
CA PRO A 8 -2.60 3.18 -14.31
C PRO A 8 -2.54 1.69 -13.98
N LYS A 9 -1.83 1.36 -12.90
CA LYS A 9 -1.78 -0.01 -12.40
C LYS A 9 -3.18 -0.48 -11.98
N THR A 10 -3.44 -1.75 -12.22
CA THR A 10 -4.67 -2.42 -11.82
C THR A 10 -4.39 -3.43 -10.72
N ILE A 11 -5.44 -3.85 -10.01
CA ILE A 11 -5.33 -4.90 -8.99
C ILE A 11 -4.71 -6.19 -9.54
N GLY A 12 -4.94 -6.54 -10.81
CA GLY A 12 -4.35 -7.74 -11.43
C GLY A 12 -2.85 -7.64 -11.68
N ASP A 13 -2.30 -6.43 -11.75
CA ASP A 13 -0.86 -6.19 -11.89
C ASP A 13 -0.14 -6.29 -10.55
N VAL A 14 -0.86 -6.06 -9.44
CA VAL A 14 -0.30 -5.91 -8.10
C VAL A 14 -0.62 -7.11 -7.22
N VAL A 15 -1.85 -7.59 -7.21
CA VAL A 15 -2.31 -8.60 -6.26
C VAL A 15 -2.23 -9.98 -6.89
N VAL A 16 -1.33 -10.81 -6.37
CA VAL A 16 -1.17 -12.19 -6.80
C VAL A 16 -2.20 -13.08 -6.10
N ASN A 17 -2.42 -12.86 -4.81
CA ASN A 17 -3.41 -13.58 -4.02
C ASN A 17 -3.94 -12.68 -2.90
N LYS A 18 -5.24 -12.41 -2.88
CA LYS A 18 -5.88 -11.66 -1.79
C LYS A 18 -6.54 -12.63 -0.82
N VAL A 19 -6.02 -12.69 0.40
CA VAL A 19 -6.63 -13.50 1.47
C VAL A 19 -7.54 -12.65 2.33
N LEU A 20 -7.09 -11.46 2.75
CA LEU A 20 -7.89 -10.50 3.49
C LEU A 20 -7.61 -9.07 3.00
N GLY A 21 -8.69 -8.35 2.72
CA GLY A 21 -8.66 -6.90 2.57
C GLY A 21 -9.79 -6.26 3.34
N VAL A 22 -9.61 -4.99 3.64
CA VAL A 22 -10.57 -4.16 4.35
C VAL A 22 -10.93 -2.96 3.48
N ASN A 23 -12.19 -2.57 3.51
CA ASN A 23 -12.58 -1.26 3.01
C ASN A 23 -12.26 -0.25 4.12
N ALA A 24 -11.34 0.66 3.84
CA ALA A 24 -10.87 1.62 4.83
C ALA A 24 -10.61 2.99 4.21
N LYS A 25 -10.72 4.02 5.05
CA LYS A 25 -10.45 5.38 4.67
C LYS A 25 -8.98 5.54 4.36
N VAL A 26 -8.66 5.94 3.13
CA VAL A 26 -7.29 6.29 2.73
C VAL A 26 -7.18 7.80 2.70
N GLU A 27 -6.34 8.36 3.59
CA GLU A 27 -6.07 9.79 3.67
C GLU A 27 -4.90 10.15 2.78
N THR A 28 -5.17 11.03 1.80
CA THR A 28 -4.14 11.47 0.86
C THR A 28 -4.40 12.88 0.33
N THR A 29 -3.31 13.59 0.05
CA THR A 29 -3.31 14.89 -0.63
C THR A 29 -2.88 14.78 -2.10
N LYS A 30 -2.48 13.58 -2.55
CA LYS A 30 -2.02 13.28 -3.92
C LYS A 30 -2.66 12.00 -4.42
N ALA A 31 -2.71 11.84 -5.74
CA ALA A 31 -3.14 10.57 -6.33
C ALA A 31 -2.22 9.43 -5.90
N LEU A 32 -2.82 8.31 -5.47
CA LEU A 32 -2.17 7.07 -5.11
C LEU A 32 -2.57 5.99 -6.11
N GLU A 33 -1.56 5.31 -6.64
CA GLU A 33 -1.78 4.18 -7.55
C GLU A 33 -2.01 2.89 -6.77
N CYS A 34 -2.74 1.96 -7.39
CA CYS A 34 -2.80 0.57 -6.94
C CYS A 34 -1.39 0.01 -6.72
N GLY A 35 -1.19 -0.67 -5.59
CA GLY A 35 0.11 -1.14 -5.13
C GLY A 35 0.87 -0.18 -4.23
N ALA A 36 0.34 1.02 -3.97
CA ALA A 36 0.90 1.88 -2.92
C ALA A 36 0.87 1.13 -1.57
N VAL A 37 2.03 1.11 -0.89
CA VAL A 37 2.11 0.58 0.47
C VAL A 37 1.56 1.63 1.42
N LEU A 38 0.65 1.21 2.29
CA LEU A 38 -0.02 2.05 3.26
C LEU A 38 0.38 1.63 4.67
N PHE A 39 0.21 2.55 5.61
CA PHE A 39 0.29 2.28 7.04
C PHE A 39 -0.93 2.86 7.76
N SER A 40 -1.34 2.19 8.83
CA SER A 40 -2.46 2.60 9.67
C SER A 40 -2.14 3.89 10.42
N ILE A 41 -3.10 4.80 10.47
CA ILE A 41 -3.12 6.01 11.28
C ILE A 41 -4.38 6.01 12.15
N ASN A 42 -4.48 6.97 13.08
CA ASN A 42 -5.65 7.14 13.94
C ASN A 42 -6.09 5.85 14.67
N GLY A 43 -5.12 5.07 15.18
CA GLY A 43 -5.42 3.83 15.90
C GLY A 43 -5.93 2.67 15.02
N GLY A 44 -5.77 2.74 13.70
CA GLY A 44 -6.23 1.71 12.77
C GLY A 44 -7.50 2.07 11.99
N GLU A 45 -8.08 3.25 12.24
CA GLU A 45 -9.31 3.71 11.59
C GLU A 45 -9.10 4.15 10.13
N SER A 46 -7.92 4.66 9.81
CA SER A 46 -7.59 5.10 8.45
C SER A 46 -6.16 4.75 8.07
N PHE A 47 -5.85 4.88 6.79
CA PHE A 47 -4.55 4.56 6.21
C PHE A 47 -3.95 5.76 5.49
N ALA A 48 -2.63 5.88 5.54
CA ALA A 48 -1.87 6.86 4.76
C ALA A 48 -0.75 6.17 3.98
N ALA A 49 -0.27 6.80 2.92
CA ALA A 49 0.80 6.24 2.10
C ALA A 49 2.15 6.23 2.82
N VAL A 50 2.86 5.10 2.72
CA VAL A 50 4.29 5.04 3.02
C VAL A 50 5.04 5.69 1.86
N THR A 51 5.82 6.72 2.17
CA THR A 51 6.65 7.47 1.23
C THR A 51 8.11 7.39 1.66
N SER A 52 9.03 7.83 0.79
CA SER A 52 10.45 7.95 1.14
C SER A 52 10.69 8.77 2.41
N ASP A 53 9.84 9.76 2.65
CA ASP A 53 10.02 10.74 3.72
C ASP A 53 9.62 10.18 5.10
N ASN A 54 8.72 9.20 5.13
CA ASN A 54 8.19 8.61 6.36
C ASN A 54 8.52 7.11 6.52
N GLN A 55 9.09 6.45 5.52
CA GLN A 55 9.28 4.99 5.54
C GLN A 55 10.03 4.49 6.79
N THR A 56 11.18 5.08 7.09
CA THR A 56 12.03 4.64 8.21
C THR A 56 11.32 4.78 9.55
N THR A 57 10.67 5.91 9.78
CA THR A 57 9.94 6.17 11.04
C THR A 57 8.70 5.29 11.16
N THR A 58 7.99 5.05 10.06
CA THR A 58 6.83 4.15 10.02
C THR A 58 7.22 2.69 10.27
N ILE A 59 8.31 2.20 9.65
CA ILE A 59 8.81 0.83 9.87
C ILE A 59 9.29 0.63 11.32
N ALA A 60 9.88 1.66 11.93
CA ALA A 60 10.34 1.59 13.32
C ALA A 60 9.17 1.59 14.33
N ASN A 61 7.98 2.05 13.93
CA ASN A 61 6.80 2.05 14.79
C ASN A 61 6.19 0.64 14.89
N ALA A 62 6.39 0.00 16.05
CA ALA A 62 5.87 -1.35 16.30
C ALA A 62 4.33 -1.45 16.30
N GLN A 63 3.61 -0.33 16.41
CA GLN A 63 2.15 -0.29 16.35
C GLN A 63 1.61 -0.06 14.93
N ALA A 64 2.48 0.21 13.95
CA ALA A 64 2.05 0.43 12.57
C ALA A 64 1.59 -0.88 11.93
N VAL A 65 0.35 -0.90 11.46
CA VAL A 65 -0.18 -1.96 10.59
C VAL A 65 0.02 -1.53 9.16
N PHE A 66 0.59 -2.41 8.34
CA PHE A 66 0.82 -2.13 6.92
C PHE A 66 -0.26 -2.78 6.07
N GLY A 67 -0.53 -2.15 4.92
CA GLY A 67 -1.41 -2.69 3.90
C GLY A 67 -0.95 -2.30 2.51
N VAL A 68 -1.61 -2.83 1.49
CA VAL A 68 -1.36 -2.49 0.09
C VAL A 68 -2.67 -2.06 -0.54
N LEU A 69 -2.66 -0.90 -1.17
CA LEU A 69 -3.83 -0.32 -1.82
C LEU A 69 -4.22 -1.13 -3.07
N CYS A 70 -5.48 -1.57 -3.15
CA CYS A 70 -6.01 -2.34 -4.28
C CYS A 70 -6.65 -1.48 -5.37
N ASP A 71 -6.86 -0.19 -5.12
CA ASP A 71 -7.56 0.75 -6.01
C ASP A 71 -6.67 1.94 -6.39
N ASN A 72 -7.04 2.67 -7.44
CA ASN A 72 -6.49 4.02 -7.67
C ASN A 72 -7.32 5.05 -6.91
N VAL A 73 -6.66 6.01 -6.24
CA VAL A 73 -7.28 6.95 -5.31
C VAL A 73 -6.77 8.37 -5.60
N GLU A 74 -7.64 9.27 -6.02
CA GLU A 74 -7.23 10.64 -6.42
C GLU A 74 -7.31 11.66 -5.27
N ALA A 75 -8.12 11.36 -4.26
CA ALA A 75 -8.33 12.17 -3.06
C ALA A 75 -8.78 11.26 -1.91
N THR A 76 -8.81 11.78 -0.68
CA THR A 76 -9.29 11.02 0.49
C THR A 76 -10.65 10.37 0.25
N LYS A 77 -10.71 9.04 0.34
CA LYS A 77 -11.93 8.23 0.20
C LYS A 77 -11.76 6.86 0.85
N GLU A 78 -12.86 6.13 0.96
CA GLU A 78 -12.83 4.69 1.21
C GLU A 78 -12.26 3.95 -0.01
N ALA A 79 -11.33 3.02 0.24
CA ALA A 79 -10.73 2.17 -0.78
C ALA A 79 -10.43 0.78 -0.20
N ASP A 80 -10.26 -0.21 -1.08
CA ASP A 80 -9.87 -1.55 -0.66
C ASP A 80 -8.37 -1.61 -0.36
N VAL A 81 -8.02 -2.10 0.83
CA VAL A 81 -6.65 -2.25 1.32
C VAL A 81 -6.42 -3.72 1.66
N LEU A 82 -5.47 -4.36 0.97
CA LEU A 82 -5.00 -5.70 1.29
C LEU A 82 -4.15 -5.65 2.57
N VAL A 83 -4.55 -6.42 3.56
CA VAL A 83 -3.84 -6.55 4.85
C VAL A 83 -3.25 -7.94 5.06
N LEU A 84 -3.65 -8.92 4.24
CA LEU A 84 -3.05 -10.27 4.23
C LEU A 84 -3.14 -10.87 2.83
N GLY A 85 -2.02 -11.40 2.34
CA GLY A 85 -1.96 -12.03 1.02
C GLY A 85 -0.60 -11.91 0.35
N GLU A 86 -0.62 -11.93 -0.98
CA GLU A 86 0.57 -11.91 -1.83
C GLU A 86 0.44 -10.82 -2.89
N VAL A 87 1.51 -10.05 -3.06
CA VAL A 87 1.57 -8.90 -3.96
C VAL A 87 2.86 -8.88 -4.76
N MET A 88 2.82 -8.23 -5.92
CA MET A 88 3.95 -7.91 -6.78
C MET A 88 4.26 -6.42 -6.63
N LEU A 89 5.34 -6.09 -5.91
CA LEU A 89 5.78 -4.71 -5.69
C LEU A 89 7.19 -4.51 -6.23
N GLU A 90 7.26 -4.04 -7.47
CA GLU A 90 8.52 -3.71 -8.13
C GLU A 90 9.26 -2.60 -7.37
N GLY A 91 10.55 -2.81 -7.08
CA GLY A 91 11.41 -1.79 -6.48
C GLY A 91 11.16 -1.52 -4.98
N ALA A 92 10.32 -2.29 -4.29
CA ALA A 92 10.14 -2.13 -2.85
C ALA A 92 11.45 -2.39 -2.08
N ALA A 93 11.80 -1.48 -1.17
CA ALA A 93 12.99 -1.59 -0.33
C ALA A 93 12.95 -2.86 0.56
N ALA A 94 14.11 -3.46 0.83
CA ALA A 94 14.21 -4.71 1.59
C ALA A 94 13.59 -4.62 3.01
N GLU A 95 13.77 -3.47 3.67
CA GLU A 95 13.18 -3.19 4.99
C GLU A 95 11.65 -3.16 4.93
N LEU A 96 11.09 -2.55 3.87
CA LEU A 96 9.66 -2.49 3.65
C LEU A 96 9.08 -3.88 3.34
N LYS A 97 9.78 -4.69 2.52
CA LYS A 97 9.42 -6.10 2.29
C LYS A 97 9.39 -6.89 3.60
N THR A 98 10.36 -6.67 4.48
CA THR A 98 10.41 -7.31 5.81
C THR A 98 9.25 -6.87 6.71
N ALA A 99 8.91 -5.57 6.70
CA ALA A 99 7.77 -5.03 7.45
C ALA A 99 6.44 -5.63 6.96
N LEU A 100 6.23 -5.70 5.64
CA LEU A 100 5.06 -6.34 5.03
C LEU A 100 4.99 -7.83 5.37
N PHE A 101 6.12 -8.55 5.33
CA PHE A 101 6.16 -9.97 5.66
C PHE A 101 5.75 -10.24 7.13
N LYS A 102 6.14 -9.36 8.06
CA LYS A 102 5.68 -9.46 9.46
C LYS A 102 4.15 -9.37 9.58
N GLN A 103 3.52 -8.61 8.68
CA GLN A 103 2.06 -8.50 8.54
C GLN A 103 1.44 -9.56 7.63
N LYS A 104 2.18 -10.62 7.27
CA LYS A 104 1.71 -11.72 6.40
C LYS A 104 1.33 -11.25 4.99
N ILE A 105 1.91 -10.15 4.53
CA ILE A 105 1.87 -9.68 3.15
C ILE A 105 3.19 -10.08 2.48
N ILE A 106 3.14 -11.05 1.58
CA ILE A 106 4.32 -11.56 0.89
C ILE A 106 4.53 -10.77 -0.39
N VAL A 107 5.69 -10.14 -0.53
CA VAL A 107 6.11 -9.46 -1.76
C VAL A 107 6.88 -10.45 -2.62
N ARG A 108 6.36 -10.75 -3.82
CA ARG A 108 7.05 -11.55 -4.84
C ARG A 108 8.03 -10.71 -5.66
#